data_AF-A0ABC9YC68-F1
#
_entry.id   AF-A0ABC9YC68-F1
#
_cell.length_a   1.000
_cell.length_b   1.000
_cell.length_c   1.000
_cell.angle_alpha   90.00
_cell.angle_beta   90.00
_cell.angle_gamma   90.00
#
_symmetry.space_group_name_H-M   'P 1'
#
loop_
_entity.id
_entity.type
_entity.pdbx_description
1 polymer ?
#
loop_
_entity_poly.entity_id
_entity_poly.type
_entity_poly.pdbx_seq_one_letter_code
_entity_poly.pdbx_strand_id
1 'polypeptide(L)'
;MVQLRDESELYSRQDNQGIRPSQHGFVKSRSCLTNLLSIYDKVTRLVDEGKAVDVVYLDFSKAFDTVSHSILLEKLAAHGLDGCTLQ
;
A
#
# COMPACT_ATOMS: atom_id res chain seq x y z
N MET A 1 2.70 21.52 25.16
CA MET A 1 3.76 21.21 24.18
C MET A 1 4.36 19.87 24.55
N VAL A 2 3.69 18.78 24.19
CA VAL A 2 4.35 17.46 24.12
C VAL A 2 4.56 17.24 22.64
N GLN A 3 5.77 17.56 22.17
CA GLN A 3 6.22 17.05 20.88
C GLN A 3 6.35 15.54 21.08
N LEU A 4 5.32 14.79 20.69
CA LEU A 4 5.51 13.42 20.28
C LEU A 4 6.41 13.50 19.05
N ARG A 5 7.70 13.31 19.28
CA ARG A 5 8.68 13.15 18.21
C ARG A 5 8.18 11.98 17.37
N ASP A 6 8.11 12.22 16.07
CA ASP A 6 7.70 11.27 15.07
C ASP A 6 8.70 10.10 15.03
N GLU A 7 8.46 9.07 15.83
CA GLU A 7 9.22 7.81 15.80
C GLU A 7 8.99 7.03 14.49
N SER A 8 8.12 7.50 13.59
CA SER A 8 7.86 6.84 12.31
C SER A 8 8.87 7.21 11.21
N GLU A 9 9.66 8.28 11.38
CA GLU A 9 10.66 8.68 10.36
C GLU A 9 11.95 7.83 10.37
N LEU A 10 12.16 6.95 11.37
CA LEU A 10 13.42 6.21 11.52
C LEU A 10 13.41 4.75 11.02
N TYR A 11 12.26 4.17 10.63
CA TYR A 11 12.20 2.77 10.18
C TYR A 11 11.76 2.64 8.71
N SER A 12 12.72 2.27 7.87
CA SER A 12 12.61 1.81 6.47
C SER A 12 12.50 2.87 5.35
N ARG A 13 13.65 3.42 4.96
CA ARG A 13 13.89 3.67 3.52
C ARG A 13 14.14 2.33 2.84
N GLN A 14 13.08 1.67 2.39
CA GLN A 14 13.19 0.64 1.36
C GLN A 14 13.03 1.33 0.01
N ASP A 15 14.10 1.30 -0.78
CA ASP A 15 14.07 1.63 -2.21
C ASP A 15 13.13 0.63 -2.89
N ASN A 16 11.85 1.00 -3.01
CA ASN A 16 10.83 0.16 -3.59
C ASN A 16 10.16 0.95 -4.72
N GLN A 17 10.88 1.11 -5.85
CA GLN A 17 10.51 2.00 -6.96
C GLN A 17 9.16 1.68 -7.63
N GLY A 18 8.43 0.64 -7.20
CA GLY A 18 7.07 0.31 -7.68
C GLY A 18 5.98 0.24 -6.60
N ILE A 19 6.31 0.33 -5.30
CA ILE A 19 5.33 0.12 -4.21
C ILE A 19 4.95 1.46 -3.58
N ARG A 20 3.65 1.78 -3.60
CA ARG A 20 3.16 3.04 -3.02
C ARG A 20 3.31 3.05 -1.49
N PRO A 21 3.61 4.21 -0.87
CA PRO A 21 3.70 4.32 0.59
C PRO A 21 2.41 3.94 1.34
N SER A 22 1.24 3.99 0.71
CA SER A 22 -0.03 3.55 1.32
C SER A 22 -0.35 2.07 1.07
N GLN A 23 0.55 1.28 0.48
CA GLN A 23 0.35 -0.17 0.31
C GLN A 23 0.74 -0.90 1.59
N HIS A 24 -0.21 -1.59 2.22
CA HIS A 24 0.04 -2.36 3.44
C HIS A 24 0.10 -3.88 3.19
N GLY A 25 -0.61 -4.37 2.17
CA GLY A 25 -0.60 -5.80 1.80
C GLY A 25 0.73 -6.21 1.18
N PHE A 26 1.26 -7.36 1.59
CA PHE A 26 2.51 -7.95 1.09
C PHE A 26 3.76 -7.07 1.27
N VAL A 27 3.75 -6.13 2.22
CA VAL A 27 4.90 -5.26 2.53
C VAL A 27 5.42 -5.57 3.93
N LYS A 28 6.75 -5.73 4.05
CA LYS A 28 7.41 -5.99 5.34
C LYS A 28 7.10 -4.86 6.33
N SER A 29 6.88 -5.21 7.59
CA SER A 29 6.58 -4.27 8.68
C SER A 29 5.25 -3.50 8.52
N ARG A 30 4.36 -3.91 7.61
CA ARG A 30 3.00 -3.39 7.48
C ARG A 30 1.98 -4.50 7.69
N SER A 31 0.79 -4.14 8.17
CA SER A 31 -0.26 -5.09 8.50
C SER A 31 -1.64 -4.50 8.18
N CYS A 32 -2.67 -5.35 8.25
CA CYS A 32 -4.05 -4.90 8.14
C CYS A 32 -4.41 -3.86 9.22
N LEU A 33 -3.83 -4.00 10.43
CA LEU A 33 -4.05 -3.05 11.52
C LEU A 33 -3.43 -1.69 11.19
N THR A 34 -2.19 -1.64 10.69
CA THR A 34 -1.57 -0.35 10.33
C THR A 34 -2.30 0.32 9.17
N ASN A 35 -2.87 -0.46 8.25
CA ASN A 35 -3.73 0.06 7.18
C ASN A 35 -5.00 0.72 7.75
N LEU A 36 -5.69 0.02 8.65
CA LEU A 36 -6.91 0.51 9.28
C LEU A 36 -6.64 1.79 10.06
N LEU A 37 -5.59 1.82 10.87
CA LEU A 37 -5.20 3.00 11.64
C LEU A 37 -4.87 4.19 10.73
N SER A 38 -4.17 3.97 9.62
CA SER A 38 -3.82 5.03 8.67
C SER A 38 -5.06 5.67 8.03
N ILE A 39 -6.05 4.85 7.64
CA ILE A 39 -7.31 5.37 7.09
C ILE A 39 -8.08 6.12 8.18
N TYR A 40 -8.18 5.54 9.38
CA TYR A 40 -8.93 6.14 10.48
C TYR A 40 -8.37 7.50 10.90
N ASP A 41 -7.05 7.64 11.02
CA ASP A 41 -6.38 8.92 11.29
C ASP A 41 -6.72 9.98 10.22
N LYS A 42 -6.63 9.60 8.94
CA LYS A 42 -6.94 10.50 7.83
C LYS A 42 -8.41 10.94 7.84
N VAL A 43 -9.33 10.01 8.05
CA VAL A 43 -10.78 10.30 8.10
C VAL A 43 -11.07 11.21 9.28
N THR A 44 -10.56 10.88 10.47
CA THR A 44 -10.80 11.66 11.70
C THR A 44 -10.33 13.10 11.53
N ARG A 45 -9.12 13.32 10.99
CA ARG A 45 -8.61 14.66 10.72
C ARG A 45 -9.48 15.47 9.76
N LEU A 46 -9.99 14.86 8.70
CA LEU A 46 -10.87 15.54 7.74
C LEU A 46 -12.22 15.89 8.38
N VAL A 47 -12.76 15.01 9.22
CA VAL A 47 -13.99 15.25 9.97
C VAL A 47 -13.80 16.38 10.99
N ASP A 48 -12.67 16.40 11.71
CA ASP A 48 -12.33 17.48 12.65
C ASP A 48 -12.21 18.85 11.95
N GLU A 49 -11.75 18.85 10.69
CA GLU A 49 -11.73 20.03 9.82
C GLU A 49 -13.10 20.42 9.25
N GLY A 50 -14.17 19.68 9.60
CA GLY A 50 -15.53 19.90 9.13
C GLY A 50 -15.77 19.49 7.66
N LYS A 51 -14.89 18.68 7.08
CA LYS A 51 -14.99 18.23 5.69
C LYS A 51 -15.84 16.96 5.60
N ALA A 52 -16.66 16.88 4.55
CA ALA A 52 -17.34 15.64 4.18
C ALA A 52 -16.32 14.59 3.70
N VAL A 53 -16.53 13.34 4.10
CA VAL A 53 -15.66 12.22 3.76
C VAL A 53 -16.50 11.04 3.27
N ASP A 54 -16.19 10.55 2.08
CA ASP A 54 -16.74 9.33 1.50
C ASP A 54 -15.61 8.31 1.28
N VAL A 55 -15.91 7.03 1.52
CA VAL A 55 -14.95 5.93 1.34
C VAL A 55 -15.51 4.90 0.38
N VAL A 56 -14.75 4.58 -0.67
CA VAL A 56 -15.09 3.55 -1.65
C VAL A 56 -14.18 2.34 -1.43
N TYR A 57 -14.78 1.20 -1.10
CA TYR A 57 -14.08 -0.07 -0.98
C TYR A 57 -14.21 -0.85 -2.30
N LEU A 58 -13.08 -1.27 -2.86
CA LEU A 58 -13.00 -2.06 -4.08
C LEU A 58 -12.38 -3.41 -3.76
N ASP A 59 -12.96 -4.46 -4.32
CA ASP A 59 -12.44 -5.83 -4.21
C ASP A 59 -12.49 -6.53 -5.57
N PHE A 60 -11.50 -7.38 -5.83
CA PHE A 60 -11.42 -8.18 -7.05
C PHE A 60 -11.79 -9.63 -6.73
N SER A 61 -12.88 -10.10 -7.33
CA SER A 61 -13.25 -11.52 -7.23
C SER A 61 -12.16 -12.39 -7.84
N LYS A 62 -11.61 -13.33 -7.04
CA LYS A 62 -10.55 -14.26 -7.49
C LYS A 62 -9.39 -13.54 -8.19
N ALA A 63 -8.82 -12.52 -7.54
CA ALA A 63 -7.79 -11.66 -8.14
C ALA A 63 -6.64 -12.44 -8.83
N PHE A 64 -6.14 -13.51 -8.21
CA PHE A 64 -5.05 -14.30 -8.80
C PHE A 64 -5.49 -15.16 -10.00
N ASP A 65 -6.74 -15.63 -10.03
CA ASP A 65 -7.26 -16.40 -11.16
C ASP A 65 -7.63 -15.50 -12.35
N THR A 66 -7.91 -14.21 -12.09
CA THR A 66 -8.46 -13.27 -13.08
C THR A 66 -7.42 -12.33 -13.70
N VAL A 67 -6.24 -12.21 -13.10
CA VAL A 67 -5.15 -11.37 -13.64
C VAL A 67 -4.68 -11.93 -14.99
N SER A 68 -4.60 -11.07 -16.00
CA SER A 68 -4.04 -11.43 -17.30
C SER A 68 -2.55 -11.77 -17.18
N HIS A 69 -2.18 -12.97 -17.59
CA HIS A 69 -0.79 -13.46 -17.55
C HIS A 69 0.13 -12.64 -18.45
N SER A 70 -0.33 -12.20 -19.63
CA SER A 70 0.48 -11.38 -20.53
C SER A 70 0.84 -10.03 -19.92
N ILE A 71 -0.14 -9.36 -19.31
CA ILE A 71 0.04 -8.07 -18.63
C ILE A 71 0.94 -8.23 -17.40
N LEU A 72 0.75 -9.31 -16.64
CA LEU A 72 1.59 -9.59 -15.48
C LEU A 72 3.06 -9.79 -15.88
N LEU A 73 3.33 -10.61 -16.89
CA LEU A 73 4.69 -10.86 -17.37
C LEU A 73 5.35 -9.60 -17.93
N GLU A 74 4.61 -8.77 -18.68
CA GLU A 74 5.11 -7.48 -19.17
C GLU A 74 5.52 -6.56 -18.02
N LYS A 75 4.69 -6.48 -16.96
CA LYS A 75 5.01 -5.70 -15.76
C LYS A 75 6.22 -6.26 -15.02
N LEU A 76 6.34 -7.58 -14.87
CA LEU A 76 7.49 -8.20 -14.22
C LEU A 76 8.79 -7.93 -14.98
N ALA A 77 8.77 -8.08 -16.32
CA ALA A 77 9.90 -7.77 -17.18
C ALA A 77 10.34 -6.30 -17.04
N ALA A 78 9.39 -5.36 -16.97
CA ALA A 78 9.68 -3.94 -16.74
C ALA A 78 10.34 -3.66 -15.38
N HIS A 79 10.20 -4.57 -14.40
CA HIS A 79 10.86 -4.49 -13.09
C HIS A 79 12.12 -5.38 -13.00
N GLY A 80 12.62 -5.88 -14.14
CA GLY A 80 13.85 -6.68 -14.22
C GLY A 80 13.67 -8.16 -13.84
N LEU A 81 12.43 -8.65 -13.75
CA LEU A 81 12.12 -10.05 -13.51
C LEU A 81 11.75 -10.71 -14.85
N ASP A 82 12.70 -11.46 -15.40
CA ASP A 82 12.53 -12.17 -16.68
C ASP A 82 12.04 -13.62 -16.49
N GLY A 83 11.72 -14.29 -17.59
CA GLY A 83 11.19 -15.66 -17.58
C GLY A 83 12.15 -16.70 -16.99
N CYS A 84 13.46 -16.42 -16.96
CA CYS A 84 14.46 -17.29 -16.33
C CYS A 84 14.38 -17.26 -14.80
N THR A 85 13.86 -16.16 -14.23
CA THR A 85 13.70 -15.98 -12.78
C THR A 85 12.42 -16.64 -12.25
N LEU A 86 11.47 -16.97 -13.12
CA LEU A 86 10.11 -17.44 -12.77
C LEU A 86 9.91 -18.97 -12.94
N GLN A 87 11.00 -19.74 -12.89
CA GLN A 87 10.99 -21.20 -13.05
C GLN A 87 10.52 -21.97 -11.80
#